data_AF-R2PPD5-F1
#
_entry.id   AF-R2PPD5-F1
#
_cell.length_a   1.000
_cell.length_b   1.000
_cell.length_c   1.000
_cell.angle_alpha   90.00
_cell.angle_beta   90.00
_cell.angle_gamma   90.00
#
_symmetry.space_group_name_H-M   'P 1'
#
loop_
_entity.id
_entity.type
_entity.pdbx_description
1 polymer ?
#
loop_
_entity_poly.entity_id
_entity_poly.type
_entity_poly.pdbx_seq_one_letter_code
_entity_poly.pdbx_strand_id
1 'polypeptide(L)' 'MAKAKKKFDEDFKKMILDLNQSGQSVEELAAQYGIATQTIYRWKKLYTKNEATGMT' A
#
# COMPACT_ATOMS: atom_id res chain seq x y z
N MET A 1 22.80 3.71 -12.25
CA MET A 1 22.15 4.62 -11.27
C MET A 1 21.25 3.79 -10.36
N ALA A 2 21.59 3.62 -9.08
CA ALA A 2 20.74 2.89 -8.14
C ALA A 2 19.48 3.72 -7.86
N LYS A 3 18.29 3.24 -8.28
CA LYS A 3 17.02 3.88 -7.89
C LYS A 3 16.86 3.69 -6.38
N ALA A 4 17.01 4.78 -5.62
CA ALA A 4 16.71 4.77 -4.19
C ALA A 4 15.26 4.30 -4.02
N LYS A 5 15.08 3.18 -3.31
CA LYS A 5 13.76 2.64 -3.00
C LYS A 5 13.08 3.63 -2.07
N LYS A 6 12.11 4.41 -2.57
CA LYS A 6 11.24 5.23 -1.74
C LYS A 6 10.66 4.33 -0.64
N LYS A 7 11.10 4.51 0.60
CA LYS A 7 10.48 3.88 1.75
C LYS A 7 9.25 4.73 2.08
N PHE A 8 8.09 4.10 2.02
CA PHE A 8 6.86 4.67 2.54
C PHE A 8 6.74 4.22 3.99
N ASP A 9 6.31 5.13 4.86
CA ASP A 9 6.04 4.83 6.27
C ASP A 9 4.89 3.83 6.41
N GLU A 10 4.90 3.06 7.49
CA GLU A 10 3.87 2.05 7.77
C GLU A 10 2.48 2.68 7.89
N ASP A 11 2.37 3.84 8.56
CA ASP A 11 1.12 4.58 8.72
C ASP A 11 0.56 5.03 7.37
N PHE A 12 1.43 5.49 6.47
CA PHE A 12 1.03 5.88 5.12
C PHE A 12 0.49 4.69 4.32
N LYS A 13 1.14 3.52 4.42
CA LYS A 13 0.64 2.30 3.74
C LYS A 13 -0.72 1.88 4.29
N LYS A 14 -0.90 1.92 5.61
CA LYS A 14 -2.18 1.59 6.26
C LYS A 14 -3.28 2.55 5.83
N MET A 15 -3.02 3.85 5.79
CA MET A 15 -3.97 4.85 5.29
C MET A 15 -4.44 4.54 3.87
N ILE A 16 -3.52 4.25 2.94
CA ILE A 16 -3.90 3.91 1.55
C ILE A 16 -4.73 2.61 1.49
N LEU A 17 -4.40 1.62 2.33
CA LEU A 17 -5.16 0.36 2.38
C LEU A 17 -6.56 0.55 2.98
N ASP A 18 -6.69 1.38 4.01
CA ASP A 18 -7.97 1.74 4.65
C ASP A 18 -8.89 2.49 3.68
N LEU A 19 -8.36 3.46 2.94
CA LEU A 19 -9.09 4.16 1.87
C LEU A 19 -9.56 3.19 0.78
N ASN A 20 -8.70 2.23 0.40
CA ASN A 20 -9.09 1.18 -0.54
C ASN A 20 -10.19 0.26 0.04
N GLN A 21 -10.16 -0.05 1.35
CA GLN A 21 -11.22 -0.83 2.01
C GLN A 21 -12.53 -0.05 2.11
N SER A 22 -12.45 1.28 2.26
CA SER A 22 -13.59 2.20 2.26
C SER A 22 -14.26 2.36 0.88
N GLY A 23 -13.68 1.78 -0.18
CA GLY A 23 -14.27 1.73 -1.52
C GLY A 23 -13.56 2.55 -2.58
N GLN A 24 -12.46 3.24 -2.26
CA GLN A 24 -11.65 3.92 -3.29
C GLN A 24 -10.87 2.92 -4.14
N SER A 25 -10.77 3.22 -5.44
CA SER A 25 -10.02 2.36 -6.38
C SER A 25 -8.52 2.55 -6.23
N VAL A 26 -7.76 1.47 -6.42
CA VAL A 26 -6.28 1.51 -6.41
C VAL A 26 -5.73 2.52 -7.44
N GLU A 27 -6.40 2.67 -8.59
CA GLU A 27 -6.02 3.60 -9.65
C GLU A 27 -6.17 5.07 -9.23
N GLU A 28 -7.27 5.39 -8.55
CA GLU A 28 -7.53 6.73 -8.02
C GLU A 28 -6.53 7.11 -6.93
N LEU A 29 -6.25 6.18 -6.00
CA LEU A 29 -5.26 6.36 -4.95
C LEU A 29 -3.84 6.48 -5.53
N ALA A 30 -3.52 5.69 -6.55
CA ALA A 30 -2.26 5.79 -7.27
C ALA A 30 -2.07 7.16 -7.91
N ALA A 31 -3.10 7.67 -8.59
CA ALA A 31 -3.07 8.98 -9.24
C ALA A 31 -3.01 10.13 -8.22
N GLN A 32 -3.84 10.11 -7.17
CA GLN A 32 -3.89 11.16 -6.14
C GLN A 32 -2.57 11.29 -5.37
N TYR A 33 -2.01 10.15 -4.94
CA TYR A 33 -0.85 10.14 -4.06
C TYR A 33 0.48 9.93 -4.81
N GLY A 34 0.44 9.87 -6.14
CA GLY A 34 1.63 9.67 -6.98
C GLY A 34 2.32 8.31 -6.73
N ILE A 35 1.55 7.29 -6.37
CA ILE A 35 2.03 5.95 -6.06
C ILE A 35 1.80 5.07 -7.29
N ALA A 36 2.74 4.19 -7.62
CA ALA A 36 2.46 3.19 -8.65
C ALA A 36 1.41 2.18 -8.14
N THR A 37 0.36 1.90 -8.92
CA THR A 37 -0.71 0.93 -8.60
C THR A 37 -0.17 -0.41 -8.09
N GLN A 38 0.85 -0.93 -8.77
CA GLN A 38 1.58 -2.15 -8.41
C GLN A 38 2.23 -2.12 -7.02
N THR A 39 2.57 -0.93 -6.50
CA THR A 39 3.05 -0.77 -5.11
C THR A 39 1.91 -0.98 -4.11
N ILE A 40 0.73 -0.43 -4.39
CA ILE A 40 -0.47 -0.58 -3.54
C ILE A 40 -0.93 -2.04 -3.53
N TYR A 41 -0.97 -2.72 -4.68
CA TYR A 41 -1.26 -4.16 -4.74
C TYR A 41 -0.26 -5.00 -3.95
N ARG A 42 1.03 -4.62 -3.98
CA ARG A 42 2.06 -5.29 -3.18
C ARG A 42 1.82 -5.10 -1.68
N TRP A 43 1.40 -3.91 -1.24
CA TRP A 43 1.02 -3.69 0.16
C TRP A 43 -0.21 -4.51 0.52
N LYS A 44 -1.27 -4.50 -0.30
CA LYS A 44 -2.46 -5.31 -0.05
C LYS A 44 -2.09 -6.78 0.18
N LYS A 45 -1.26 -7.35 -0.69
CA LYS A 45 -0.75 -8.73 -0.52
C LYS A 45 0.11 -8.95 0.72
N LEU A 46 0.92 -7.96 1.12
CA LEU A 46 1.76 -8.04 2.33
C LEU A 46 0.92 -7.97 3.61
N TYR A 47 -0.04 -7.04 3.68
CA TYR A 47 -0.89 -6.85 4.85
C TYR A 47 -1.94 -7.96 4.99
N THR A 48 -2.53 -8.46 3.90
CA THR A 48 -3.40 -9.66 3.95
C THR A 48 -2.67 -10.90 4.44
N LYS A 49 -1.38 -11.06 4.10
CA LYS A 49 -0.57 -12.16 4.64
C LYS A 49 -0.22 -11.95 6.11
N ASN A 50 0.02 -10.71 6.53
CA ASN A 50 0.34 -10.39 7.92
C ASN A 50 -0.83 -10.65 8.88
N GLU A 51 -2.09 -10.47 8.44
CA GLU A 51 -3.25 -10.84 9.26
C GLU A 51 -3.42 -12.36 9.43
N ALA A 52 -2.98 -13.16 8.44
CA ALA A 52 -3.05 -14.62 8.50
C ALA A 52 -1.89 -15.25 9.32
N THR A 53 -0.79 -14.52 9.50
CA THR A 53 0.34 -14.93 10.33
C THR A 53 0.51 -13.92 11.45
N GLY A 54 -0.26 -14.08 12.53
CA GLY A 54 -0.14 -13.27 13.74
C GLY A 54 1.26 -13.36 14.36
N MET A 55 2.22 -12.63 13.80
CA MET A 55 3.45 -12.21 14.48
C MET A 55 3.21 -10.80 15.00
N THR A 56 2.58 -10.76 16.17
CA THR A 56 2.81 -9.73 17.19
C THR A 56 4.18 -9.93 17.80
#